data_AF-A0A2G4U4I5-F1
#
_entry.id   AF-A0A2G4U4I5-F1
#
_cell.length_a   1.000
_cell.length_b   1.000
_cell.length_c   1.000
_cell.angle_alpha   90.00
_cell.angle_beta   90.00
_cell.angle_gamma   90.00
#
_symmetry.space_group_name_H-M   'P 1'
#
loop_
_entity.id
_entity.type
_entity.pdbx_description
1 polymer ?
#
loop_
_entity_poly.entity_id
_entity_poly.type
_entity_poly.pdbx_seq_one_letter_code
_entity_poly.pdbx_strand_id
1 'polypeptide(L)'
;MRRLFKVCAYSFSLQFLAAHGDVTDYKLASWNMQGAQSGYGSNSKWVTGVAGMLNINEIDIVALQETGAAPPSAIVLPISAGQHPEIVRRIPRANVKSLITSLAGGSTTKINPGSGGVNPNMVKEFILNLGSSTRPRDFYIYQFDNGRTDAASRINLALVSRVRADEVLIIPPMAIGDNTRPTLGIRIGDDYFFTIHARAARNNEAPQIIQFIDNYMTSTVQPNRPAATWVVMGDYNRSSDELEASLKQLKPQLTHPYQIASPNRATHQSNGTIDYAVIGRLNQGGAVGGMMTVPLIAALLTYASDHMAVQYMHRR
;
A
#
# COMPACT_ATOMS: atom_id res chain seq x y z
N MET A 1 -30.36 63.56 -24.16
CA MET A 1 -29.88 62.27 -24.70
C MET A 1 -28.63 61.80 -23.95
N ARG A 2 -28.80 60.96 -22.92
CA ARG A 2 -27.68 60.25 -22.26
C ARG A 2 -28.15 58.83 -21.95
N ARG A 3 -27.56 57.87 -22.66
CA ARG A 3 -27.70 56.43 -22.42
C ARG A 3 -26.88 56.08 -21.18
N LEU A 4 -27.45 55.31 -20.26
CA LEU A 4 -26.70 54.62 -19.20
C LEU A 4 -26.98 53.13 -19.31
N PHE A 5 -25.93 52.40 -19.67
CA PHE A 5 -25.86 50.97 -19.84
C PHE A 5 -26.06 50.26 -18.50
N LYS A 6 -26.97 49.28 -18.47
CA LYS A 6 -26.99 48.23 -17.43
C LYS A 6 -25.91 47.22 -17.79
N VAL A 7 -24.86 47.13 -16.97
CA VAL A 7 -23.89 46.03 -17.04
C VAL A 7 -24.44 44.91 -16.14
N CYS A 8 -24.93 43.82 -16.76
CA CYS A 8 -25.13 42.56 -16.06
C CYS A 8 -23.77 41.87 -15.96
N ALA A 9 -23.19 41.83 -14.76
CA ALA A 9 -22.05 40.96 -14.47
C ALA A 9 -22.57 39.53 -14.27
N TYR A 10 -22.39 38.67 -15.27
CA TYR A 10 -22.49 37.23 -15.08
C TYR A 10 -21.17 36.73 -14.48
N SER A 11 -21.17 36.43 -13.18
CA SER A 11 -20.09 35.69 -12.54
C SER A 11 -20.15 34.24 -12.99
N PHE A 12 -19.33 33.89 -13.99
CA PHE A 12 -19.12 32.51 -14.41
C PHE A 12 -18.08 31.89 -13.47
N SER A 13 -18.52 31.29 -12.37
CA SER A 13 -17.67 30.44 -11.53
C SER A 13 -17.34 29.17 -12.30
N LEU A 14 -16.14 29.09 -12.88
CA LEU A 14 -15.56 27.83 -13.35
C LEU A 14 -15.37 26.92 -12.12
N GLN A 15 -16.35 26.06 -11.85
CA GLN A 15 -16.09 24.86 -11.07
C GLN A 15 -15.27 23.94 -11.97
N PHE A 16 -13.95 23.95 -11.78
CA PHE A 16 -13.14 22.82 -12.23
C PHE A 16 -13.65 21.60 -11.47
N LEU A 17 -14.42 20.75 -12.13
CA LEU A 17 -14.59 19.36 -11.72
C LEU A 17 -13.20 18.73 -11.88
N ALA A 18 -12.37 18.83 -10.84
CA ALA A 18 -11.25 17.93 -10.70
C ALA A 18 -11.85 16.52 -10.67
N ALA A 19 -11.54 15.71 -11.69
CA ALA A 19 -11.70 14.29 -11.57
C ALA A 19 -10.82 13.87 -10.39
N HIS A 20 -11.45 13.58 -9.25
CA HIS A 20 -10.73 13.07 -8.10
C HIS A 20 -10.41 11.61 -8.42
N GLY A 21 -9.15 11.23 -8.26
CA GLY A 21 -8.76 9.82 -8.35
C GLY A 21 -9.47 9.02 -7.26
N ASP A 22 -9.79 7.77 -7.57
CA ASP A 22 -10.26 6.77 -6.63
C ASP A 22 -9.28 5.59 -6.66
N VAL A 23 -9.02 4.94 -5.52
CA VAL A 23 -8.18 3.72 -5.45
C VAL A 23 -8.60 2.64 -6.45
N THR A 24 -9.84 2.64 -6.93
CA THR A 24 -10.34 1.71 -7.96
C THR A 24 -9.92 2.05 -9.39
N ASP A 25 -9.38 3.24 -9.65
CA ASP A 25 -8.83 3.63 -10.95
C ASP A 25 -7.50 2.90 -11.25
N TYR A 26 -6.86 2.34 -10.23
CA TYR A 26 -5.57 1.65 -10.32
C TYR A 26 -5.75 0.14 -10.51
N LYS A 27 -4.85 -0.48 -11.28
CA LYS A 27 -4.63 -1.93 -11.22
C LYS A 27 -3.76 -2.22 -9.99
N LEU A 28 -4.31 -2.91 -9.01
CA LEU A 28 -3.62 -3.20 -7.76
C LEU A 28 -3.29 -4.69 -7.63
N ALA A 29 -2.27 -5.02 -6.84
CA ALA A 29 -2.04 -6.40 -6.43
C ALA A 29 -1.46 -6.51 -5.02
N SER A 30 -1.60 -7.67 -4.41
CA SER A 30 -0.87 -8.06 -3.20
C SER A 30 -0.25 -9.43 -3.30
N TRP A 31 0.87 -9.65 -2.61
CA TRP A 31 1.52 -10.96 -2.53
C TRP A 31 2.39 -11.09 -1.27
N ASN A 32 2.13 -12.12 -0.47
CA ASN A 32 3.07 -12.58 0.53
C ASN A 32 4.16 -13.42 -0.16
N MET A 33 5.37 -12.84 -0.21
CA MET A 33 6.49 -13.41 -0.94
C MET A 33 7.14 -14.56 -0.19
N GLN A 34 6.96 -14.74 1.12
CA GLN A 34 7.79 -15.64 1.94
C GLN A 34 9.31 -15.48 1.68
N GLY A 35 9.76 -14.25 1.43
CA GLY A 35 11.14 -13.91 1.18
C GLY A 35 12.00 -13.97 2.44
N ALA A 36 13.29 -14.24 2.25
CA ALA A 36 14.30 -14.21 3.29
C ALA A 36 15.31 -13.08 3.02
N GLN A 37 16.08 -12.68 4.05
CA GLN A 37 17.11 -11.63 3.94
C GLN A 37 18.28 -12.01 3.02
N SER A 38 18.49 -13.30 2.79
CA SER A 38 19.57 -13.80 1.93
C SER A 38 19.12 -15.01 1.10
N GLY A 39 19.78 -15.19 -0.05
CA GLY A 39 19.63 -16.36 -0.92
C GLY A 39 19.02 -16.06 -2.29
N TYR A 40 19.38 -16.91 -3.27
CA TYR A 40 18.90 -16.85 -4.66
C TYR A 40 17.37 -16.83 -4.77
N GLY A 41 16.66 -17.49 -3.83
CA GLY A 41 15.21 -17.54 -3.80
C GLY A 41 14.54 -16.18 -3.57
N SER A 42 15.11 -15.30 -2.75
CA SER A 42 14.52 -13.96 -2.48
C SER A 42 14.67 -13.04 -3.69
N ASN A 43 15.87 -13.01 -4.30
CA ASN A 43 16.12 -12.23 -5.51
C ASN A 43 15.26 -12.71 -6.69
N SER A 44 15.08 -14.03 -6.84
CA SER A 44 14.24 -14.60 -7.91
C SER A 44 12.79 -14.10 -7.83
N LYS A 45 12.22 -13.96 -6.62
CA LYS A 45 10.84 -13.48 -6.42
C LYS A 45 10.65 -12.03 -6.87
N TRP A 46 11.65 -11.17 -6.65
CA TRP A 46 11.64 -9.81 -7.17
C TRP A 46 11.76 -9.77 -8.70
N VAL A 47 12.74 -10.50 -9.26
CA VAL A 47 13.08 -10.44 -10.69
C VAL A 47 12.05 -11.14 -11.58
N THR A 48 11.34 -12.17 -11.08
CA THR A 48 10.35 -12.91 -11.86
C THR A 48 8.92 -12.54 -11.47
N GLY A 49 8.57 -12.65 -10.19
CA GLY A 49 7.22 -12.40 -9.69
C GLY A 49 6.83 -10.93 -9.76
N VAL A 50 7.52 -10.08 -8.99
CA VAL A 50 7.22 -8.64 -8.93
C VAL A 50 7.40 -7.98 -10.29
N ALA A 51 8.49 -8.30 -11.01
CA ALA A 51 8.70 -7.79 -12.35
C ALA A 51 7.61 -8.23 -13.34
N GLY A 52 7.11 -9.47 -13.26
CA GLY A 52 5.99 -9.96 -14.06
C GLY A 52 4.70 -9.17 -13.80
N MET A 53 4.36 -8.94 -12.53
CA MET A 53 3.20 -8.13 -12.15
C MET A 53 3.29 -6.72 -12.75
N LEU A 54 4.46 -6.09 -12.67
CA LEU A 54 4.68 -4.72 -13.14
C LEU A 54 4.83 -4.62 -14.67
N ASN A 55 5.48 -5.57 -15.32
CA ASN A 55 5.76 -5.46 -16.76
C ASN A 55 4.72 -6.13 -17.65
N ILE A 56 4.11 -7.22 -17.19
CA ILE A 56 3.20 -8.07 -17.97
C ILE A 56 1.74 -7.83 -17.57
N ASN A 57 1.44 -7.88 -16.27
CA ASN A 57 0.07 -7.66 -15.78
C ASN A 57 -0.30 -6.17 -15.67
N GLU A 58 0.68 -5.29 -15.91
CA GLU A 58 0.55 -3.85 -15.84
C GLU A 58 0.01 -3.35 -14.50
N ILE A 59 0.34 -4.02 -13.39
CA ILE A 59 -0.06 -3.57 -12.06
C ILE A 59 0.59 -2.21 -11.76
N ASP A 60 -0.20 -1.27 -11.23
CA ASP A 60 0.23 0.07 -10.89
C ASP A 60 0.87 0.13 -9.50
N ILE A 61 0.26 -0.57 -8.53
CA ILE A 61 0.72 -0.64 -7.15
C ILE A 61 0.65 -2.07 -6.63
N VAL A 62 1.74 -2.54 -6.02
CA VAL A 62 1.88 -3.88 -5.45
C VAL A 62 2.17 -3.80 -3.95
N ALA A 63 1.32 -4.42 -3.13
CA ALA A 63 1.51 -4.58 -1.69
C ALA A 63 2.19 -5.93 -1.38
N LEU A 64 3.40 -5.89 -0.83
CA LEU A 64 4.24 -7.06 -0.62
C LEU A 64 4.50 -7.33 0.87
N GLN A 65 4.39 -8.60 1.25
CA GLN A 65 4.66 -9.09 2.60
C GLN A 65 5.83 -10.08 2.59
N GLU A 66 6.53 -10.22 3.72
CA GLU A 66 7.73 -11.05 3.85
C GLU A 66 8.75 -10.77 2.74
N THR A 67 9.03 -9.51 2.44
CA THR A 67 9.73 -9.17 1.20
C THR A 67 11.22 -9.56 1.19
N GLY A 68 11.76 -9.96 2.34
CA GLY A 68 13.20 -10.08 2.54
C GLY A 68 13.91 -8.76 2.24
N ALA A 69 15.11 -8.84 1.66
CA ALA A 69 15.85 -7.70 1.17
C ALA A 69 15.24 -7.12 -0.12
N ALA A 70 15.37 -5.80 -0.34
CA ALA A 70 15.12 -5.18 -1.64
C ALA A 70 15.97 -5.83 -2.75
N PRO A 71 15.53 -5.78 -4.03
CA PRO A 71 16.31 -6.36 -5.11
C PRO A 71 17.68 -5.66 -5.23
N PRO A 72 18.79 -6.38 -5.46
CA PRO A 72 20.13 -5.79 -5.50
C PRO A 72 20.33 -4.70 -6.56
N SER A 73 19.52 -4.69 -7.61
CA SER A 73 19.53 -3.66 -8.66
C SER A 73 18.77 -2.39 -8.27
N ALA A 74 18.05 -2.38 -7.14
CA ALA A 74 17.36 -1.20 -6.66
C ALA A 74 18.33 -0.20 -6.04
N ILE A 75 18.13 1.08 -6.34
CA ILE A 75 18.99 2.19 -5.88
C ILE A 75 18.24 2.98 -4.82
N VAL A 76 18.84 3.13 -3.65
CA VAL A 76 18.26 3.86 -2.52
C VAL A 76 18.11 5.35 -2.85
N LEU A 77 16.97 5.94 -2.46
CA LEU A 77 16.72 7.38 -2.46
C LEU A 77 16.83 7.96 -1.04
N PRO A 78 17.21 9.25 -0.90
CA PRO A 78 17.63 10.16 -1.96
C PRO A 78 19.02 9.83 -2.52
N ILE A 79 19.22 10.12 -3.81
CA ILE A 79 20.51 9.98 -4.49
C ILE A 79 21.38 11.19 -4.17
N SER A 80 22.61 10.93 -3.70
CA SER A 80 23.62 11.96 -3.50
C SER A 80 24.04 12.58 -4.83
N ALA A 81 24.34 13.89 -4.81
CA ALA A 81 24.76 14.62 -6.00
C ALA A 81 25.95 13.92 -6.67
N GLY A 82 25.83 13.64 -7.97
CA GLY A 82 26.87 13.00 -8.78
C GLY A 82 26.89 11.46 -8.76
N GLN A 83 26.15 10.78 -7.88
CA GLN A 83 26.19 9.31 -7.76
C GLN A 83 25.48 8.58 -8.92
N HIS A 84 24.33 9.10 -9.37
CA HIS A 84 23.53 8.53 -10.46
C HIS A 84 22.95 9.65 -11.36
N PRO A 85 23.78 10.36 -12.15
CA PRO A 85 23.32 11.46 -12.99
C PRO A 85 22.24 11.05 -14.00
N GLU A 86 22.25 9.81 -14.46
CA GLU A 86 21.25 9.22 -15.35
C GLU A 86 19.86 9.10 -14.71
N ILE A 87 19.80 8.91 -13.39
CA ILE A 87 18.54 8.83 -12.64
C ILE A 87 18.04 10.23 -12.32
N VAL A 88 18.93 11.11 -11.85
CA VAL A 88 18.59 12.50 -11.50
C VAL A 88 17.98 13.25 -12.70
N ARG A 89 18.43 12.95 -13.92
CA ARG A 89 17.88 13.56 -15.15
C ARG A 89 16.44 13.16 -15.47
N ARG A 90 16.04 11.94 -15.12
CA ARG A 90 14.74 11.36 -15.51
C ARG A 90 13.73 11.26 -14.37
N ILE A 91 14.21 11.28 -13.12
CA ILE A 91 13.38 11.23 -11.92
C ILE A 91 13.45 12.58 -11.19
N PRO A 92 12.40 13.41 -11.31
CA PRO A 92 12.32 14.66 -10.57
C PRO A 92 12.47 14.42 -9.07
N ARG A 93 13.25 15.27 -8.39
CA ARG A 93 13.46 15.23 -6.94
C ARG A 93 14.01 13.89 -6.41
N ALA A 94 14.75 13.14 -7.23
CA ALA A 94 15.47 11.93 -6.78
C ALA A 94 16.49 12.21 -5.66
N ASN A 95 16.91 13.45 -5.49
CA ASN A 95 17.79 13.93 -4.42
C ASN A 95 17.05 14.39 -3.15
N VAL A 96 15.72 14.29 -3.11
CA VAL A 96 14.89 14.72 -1.98
C VAL A 96 14.29 13.49 -1.30
N LYS A 97 14.41 13.39 0.03
CA LYS A 97 13.76 12.33 0.81
C LYS A 97 12.24 12.50 0.77
N SER A 98 11.51 11.41 0.54
CA SER A 98 10.04 11.43 0.65
C SER A 98 9.60 11.81 2.06
N LEU A 99 8.44 12.47 2.16
CA LEU A 99 7.80 12.71 3.46
C LEU A 99 7.41 11.36 4.06
N ILE A 100 7.85 11.09 5.30
CA ILE A 100 7.47 9.88 6.04
C ILE A 100 6.76 10.32 7.32
N THR A 101 5.49 9.96 7.42
CA THR A 101 4.64 10.23 8.57
C THR A 101 4.44 8.94 9.37
N SER A 102 5.05 8.86 10.55
CA SER A 102 4.75 7.78 11.49
C SER A 102 3.66 8.21 12.46
N LEU A 103 2.57 7.46 12.51
CA LEU A 103 1.45 7.74 13.40
C LEU A 103 1.71 7.18 14.81
N ALA A 104 1.30 7.94 15.83
CA ALA A 104 1.34 7.50 17.23
C ALA A 104 0.12 6.63 17.58
N GLY A 105 0.18 5.95 18.73
CA GLY A 105 -0.84 5.02 19.20
C GLY A 105 -0.47 3.55 18.96
N GLY A 106 -1.48 2.69 18.86
CA GLY A 106 -1.28 1.24 18.76
C GLY A 106 -0.70 0.63 20.04
N SER A 107 -0.08 -0.53 19.90
CA SER A 107 0.56 -1.25 21.00
C SER A 107 1.99 -0.76 21.23
N THR A 108 2.39 -0.64 22.49
CA THR A 108 3.80 -0.44 22.88
C THR A 108 4.60 -1.70 22.55
N THR A 109 5.61 -1.55 21.69
CA THR A 109 6.48 -2.65 21.23
C THR A 109 7.92 -2.17 21.08
N LYS A 110 8.85 -3.08 20.80
CA LYS A 110 10.26 -2.72 20.52
C LYS A 110 10.40 -1.71 19.37
N ILE A 111 9.52 -1.77 18.37
CA ILE A 111 9.55 -0.88 17.20
C ILE A 111 8.64 0.35 17.36
N ASN A 112 7.80 0.38 18.40
CA ASN A 112 6.88 1.47 18.73
C ASN A 112 6.94 1.77 20.24
N PRO A 113 8.09 2.25 20.75
CA PRO A 113 8.28 2.44 22.18
C PRO A 113 7.33 3.51 22.72
N GLY A 114 6.67 3.21 23.84
CA GLY A 114 5.68 4.11 24.47
C GLY A 114 4.48 4.46 23.60
N SER A 115 4.22 3.72 22.53
CA SER A 115 3.17 4.05 21.54
C SER A 115 3.37 5.42 20.87
N GLY A 116 4.62 5.90 20.78
CA GLY A 116 4.96 7.22 20.21
C GLY A 116 5.08 7.26 18.69
N GLY A 117 4.95 6.12 18.01
CA GLY A 117 5.23 5.95 16.59
C GLY A 117 6.48 5.10 16.33
N VAL A 118 6.55 4.54 15.12
CA VAL A 118 7.67 3.75 14.64
C VAL A 118 8.76 4.68 14.08
N ASN A 119 10.03 4.32 14.29
CA ASN A 119 11.15 5.11 13.77
C ASN A 119 11.10 5.20 12.22
N PRO A 120 10.94 6.41 11.63
CA PRO A 120 10.84 6.57 10.18
C PRO A 120 12.07 6.09 9.39
N ASN A 121 13.25 6.00 10.04
CA ASN A 121 14.47 5.51 9.39
C ASN A 121 14.47 4.00 9.11
N MET A 122 13.48 3.27 9.63
CA MET A 122 13.24 1.87 9.28
C MET A 122 12.56 1.73 7.90
N VAL A 123 12.13 2.83 7.29
CA VAL A 123 11.58 2.84 5.94
C VAL A 123 12.57 3.48 4.98
N LYS A 124 12.83 2.76 3.88
CA LYS A 124 13.68 3.22 2.77
C LYS A 124 12.85 3.32 1.50
N GLU A 125 13.14 4.34 0.70
CA GLU A 125 12.64 4.49 -0.66
C GLU A 125 13.74 4.02 -1.63
N PHE A 126 13.37 3.28 -2.67
CA PHE A 126 14.27 2.86 -3.74
C PHE A 126 13.67 3.13 -5.11
N ILE A 127 14.53 3.24 -6.10
CA ILE A 127 14.18 3.13 -7.52
C ILE A 127 14.62 1.78 -8.04
N LEU A 128 13.70 1.06 -8.67
CA LEU A 128 13.95 -0.16 -9.40
C LEU A 128 13.70 0.09 -10.88
N ASN A 129 14.73 -0.04 -11.70
CA ASN A 129 14.58 -0.05 -13.14
C ASN A 129 14.39 -1.48 -13.64
N LEU A 130 13.26 -1.76 -14.30
CA LEU A 130 12.97 -3.05 -14.95
C LEU A 130 13.06 -2.97 -16.48
N GLY A 131 13.66 -1.91 -17.01
CA GLY A 131 13.87 -1.69 -18.43
C GLY A 131 15.36 -1.73 -18.79
N SER A 132 15.71 -1.10 -19.91
CA SER A 132 17.12 -0.82 -20.25
C SER A 132 17.47 0.62 -19.89
N SER A 133 18.76 0.96 -19.90
CA SER A 133 19.21 2.35 -19.74
C SER A 133 18.67 3.29 -20.82
N THR A 134 18.40 2.78 -22.03
CA THR A 134 17.87 3.54 -23.17
C THR A 134 16.35 3.59 -23.24
N ARG A 135 15.67 2.65 -22.55
CA ARG A 135 14.20 2.58 -22.44
C ARG A 135 13.85 2.25 -20.98
N PRO A 136 14.08 3.19 -20.06
CA PRO A 136 13.91 2.94 -18.64
C PRO A 136 12.44 2.68 -18.30
N ARG A 137 12.21 1.74 -17.37
CA ARG A 137 10.93 1.49 -16.72
C ARG A 137 11.17 1.53 -15.22
N ASP A 138 11.10 2.72 -14.65
CA ASP A 138 11.40 2.96 -13.24
C ASP A 138 10.15 2.77 -12.38
N PHE A 139 10.33 2.11 -11.24
CA PHE A 139 9.33 1.88 -10.21
C PHE A 139 9.90 2.29 -8.86
N TYR A 140 9.03 2.75 -7.97
CA TYR A 140 9.38 3.17 -6.61
C TYR A 140 9.09 2.03 -5.66
N ILE A 141 10.03 1.69 -4.78
CA ILE A 141 9.83 0.73 -3.69
C ILE A 141 9.90 1.49 -2.38
N TYR A 142 8.86 1.38 -1.56
CA TYR A 142 8.84 1.83 -0.18
C TYR A 142 8.92 0.59 0.68
N GLN A 143 10.04 0.38 1.37
CA GLN A 143 10.26 -0.84 2.14
C GLN A 143 10.47 -0.51 3.61
N PHE A 144 9.68 -1.16 4.47
CA PHE A 144 9.95 -1.25 5.90
C PHE A 144 10.87 -2.44 6.18
N ASP A 145 11.97 -2.16 6.87
CA ASP A 145 12.96 -3.14 7.29
C ASP A 145 13.32 -2.93 8.77
N ASN A 146 13.09 -3.97 9.57
CA ASN A 146 13.41 -3.95 11.00
C ASN A 146 14.86 -4.39 11.29
N GLY A 147 15.69 -4.56 10.26
CA GLY A 147 17.12 -4.87 10.39
C GLY A 147 17.41 -6.22 11.05
N ARG A 148 16.42 -7.12 11.08
CA ARG A 148 16.59 -8.47 11.62
C ARG A 148 17.30 -9.34 10.59
N THR A 149 18.37 -10.00 11.02
CA THR A 149 19.19 -10.88 10.17
C THR A 149 18.85 -12.36 10.32
N ASP A 150 17.96 -12.71 11.25
CA ASP A 150 17.53 -14.10 11.50
C ASP A 150 16.43 -14.55 10.54
N ALA A 151 16.09 -15.85 10.52
CA ALA A 151 14.99 -16.38 9.71
C ALA A 151 13.60 -15.80 10.12
N ALA A 152 13.51 -15.12 11.27
CA ALA A 152 12.34 -14.37 11.72
C ALA A 152 12.25 -12.95 11.10
N SER A 153 13.16 -12.60 10.20
CA SER A 153 13.15 -11.42 9.33
C SER A 153 12.00 -11.35 8.30
N ARG A 154 11.07 -12.30 8.34
CA ARG A 154 9.80 -12.35 7.59
C ARG A 154 8.78 -11.30 8.06
N ILE A 155 9.25 -10.13 8.47
CA ILE A 155 8.41 -9.01 8.91
C ILE A 155 8.56 -7.80 7.98
N ASN A 156 9.41 -7.90 6.97
CA ASN A 156 9.62 -6.83 6.00
C ASN A 156 8.39 -6.69 5.10
N LEU A 157 7.99 -5.43 4.90
CA LEU A 157 6.84 -5.03 4.09
C LEU A 157 7.34 -4.11 3.00
N ALA A 158 6.72 -4.15 1.82
CA ALA A 158 6.96 -3.14 0.81
C ALA A 158 5.70 -2.76 0.04
N LEU A 159 5.67 -1.52 -0.43
CA LEU A 159 4.78 -1.07 -1.49
C LEU A 159 5.62 -0.71 -2.71
N VAL A 160 5.28 -1.27 -3.86
CA VAL A 160 5.90 -0.93 -5.15
C VAL A 160 4.91 -0.13 -5.97
N SER A 161 5.33 0.99 -6.56
CA SER A 161 4.45 1.88 -7.31
C SER A 161 5.10 2.36 -8.61
N ARG A 162 4.30 2.57 -9.66
CA ARG A 162 4.72 3.28 -10.89
C ARG A 162 4.96 4.76 -10.67
N VAL A 163 4.22 5.35 -9.75
CA VAL A 163 4.22 6.79 -9.46
C VAL A 163 4.86 7.00 -8.10
N ARG A 164 5.72 8.02 -8.00
CA ARG A 164 6.32 8.38 -6.72
C ARG A 164 5.22 8.80 -5.75
N ALA A 165 5.22 8.25 -4.54
CA ALA A 165 4.34 8.67 -3.48
C ALA A 165 4.60 10.13 -3.08
N ASP A 166 3.53 10.87 -2.81
CA ASP A 166 3.62 12.19 -2.21
C ASP A 166 4.01 12.09 -0.72
N GLU A 167 3.64 10.99 -0.08
CA GLU A 167 3.84 10.73 1.34
C GLU A 167 3.86 9.22 1.60
N VAL A 168 4.70 8.81 2.56
CA VAL A 168 4.77 7.45 3.09
C VAL A 168 4.22 7.49 4.51
N LEU A 169 3.34 6.55 4.85
CA LEU A 169 2.71 6.45 6.15
C LEU A 169 3.16 5.19 6.88
N ILE A 170 3.37 5.29 8.18
CA ILE A 170 3.61 4.14 9.06
C ILE A 170 2.50 4.11 10.11
N ILE A 171 1.65 3.08 10.01
CA ILE A 171 0.65 2.78 11.03
C ILE A 171 1.33 1.93 12.10
N PRO A 172 1.20 2.29 13.39
CA PRO A 172 1.86 1.56 14.46
C PRO A 172 1.35 0.11 14.54
N PRO A 173 2.14 -0.83 15.12
CA PRO A 173 1.67 -2.18 15.34
C PRO A 173 0.46 -2.20 16.28
N MET A 174 -0.57 -2.95 15.92
CA MET A 174 -1.75 -3.15 16.79
C MET A 174 -1.59 -4.36 17.69
N ALA A 175 -0.76 -5.34 17.31
CA ALA A 175 -0.43 -6.48 18.15
C ALA A 175 0.64 -6.15 19.20
N ILE A 176 0.61 -6.89 20.30
CA ILE A 176 1.62 -6.87 21.38
C ILE A 176 2.69 -7.94 21.10
N GLY A 177 3.91 -7.72 21.57
CA GLY A 177 5.01 -8.68 21.59
C GLY A 177 6.16 -8.35 20.66
N ASP A 178 7.13 -9.26 20.60
CA ASP A 178 8.41 -9.00 19.95
C ASP A 178 8.37 -9.17 18.43
N ASN A 179 7.46 -9.98 17.89
CA ASN A 179 7.32 -10.19 16.44
C ASN A 179 6.11 -9.42 15.89
N THR A 180 6.10 -8.11 16.15
CA THR A 180 5.05 -7.19 15.72
C THR A 180 5.49 -6.46 14.45
N ARG A 181 4.50 -6.12 13.62
CA ARG A 181 4.68 -5.48 12.32
C ARG A 181 3.87 -4.18 12.31
N PRO A 182 4.40 -3.08 11.76
CA PRO A 182 3.56 -1.94 11.41
C PRO A 182 2.70 -2.29 10.20
N THR A 183 1.80 -1.39 9.81
CA THR A 183 1.26 -1.36 8.43
C THR A 183 1.97 -0.22 7.70
N LEU A 184 2.45 -0.49 6.49
CA LEU A 184 3.10 0.51 5.65
C LEU A 184 2.09 1.05 4.64
N GLY A 185 2.09 2.35 4.42
CA GLY A 185 1.21 3.01 3.46
C GLY A 185 1.94 4.01 2.57
N ILE A 186 1.34 4.32 1.44
CA ILE A 186 1.72 5.44 0.57
C ILE A 186 0.48 6.23 0.16
N ARG A 187 0.67 7.53 -0.09
CA ARG A 187 -0.33 8.40 -0.67
C ARG A 187 0.10 8.89 -2.04
N ILE A 188 -0.80 8.84 -3.01
CA ILE A 188 -0.64 9.43 -4.34
C ILE A 188 -1.88 10.28 -4.59
N GLY A 189 -1.73 11.61 -4.66
CA GLY A 189 -2.87 12.51 -4.69
C GLY A 189 -3.73 12.36 -3.42
N ASP A 190 -5.00 12.03 -3.61
CA ASP A 190 -5.97 11.79 -2.54
C ASP A 190 -6.16 10.29 -2.21
N ASP A 191 -5.43 9.41 -2.89
CA ASP A 191 -5.57 7.96 -2.75
C ASP A 191 -4.49 7.37 -1.84
N TYR A 192 -4.91 6.53 -0.90
CA TYR A 192 -4.05 5.92 0.11
C TYR A 192 -4.01 4.40 -0.05
N PHE A 193 -2.81 3.85 -0.18
CA PHE A 193 -2.58 2.43 -0.40
C PHE A 193 -1.76 1.86 0.74
N PHE A 194 -2.25 0.81 1.38
CA PHE A 194 -1.59 0.18 2.51
C PHE A 194 -1.29 -1.29 2.24
N THR A 195 -0.19 -1.77 2.83
CA THR A 195 0.12 -3.19 2.92
C THR A 195 0.04 -3.71 4.35
N ILE A 196 -0.71 -4.80 4.54
CA ILE A 196 -0.90 -5.47 5.82
C ILE A 196 -0.26 -6.87 5.80
N HIS A 197 0.29 -7.27 6.95
CA HIS A 197 0.66 -8.65 7.24
C HIS A 197 0.32 -8.97 8.69
N ALA A 198 -0.93 -9.39 8.93
CA ALA A 198 -1.42 -9.67 10.27
C ALA A 198 -0.78 -10.93 10.87
N ARG A 199 -0.87 -11.14 12.19
CA ARG A 199 -0.38 -12.36 12.85
C ARG A 199 -1.14 -13.59 12.37
N ALA A 200 -0.41 -14.68 12.13
CA ALA A 200 -0.94 -16.02 11.90
C ALA A 200 -1.56 -16.60 13.19
N ALA A 201 -2.68 -16.03 13.60
CA ALA A 201 -3.41 -16.39 14.81
C ALA A 201 -4.92 -16.13 14.60
N ARG A 202 -5.77 -16.98 15.20
CA ARG A 202 -7.24 -16.89 15.07
C ARG A 202 -7.82 -15.51 15.39
N ASN A 203 -7.36 -14.90 16.48
CA ASN A 203 -7.81 -13.59 16.94
C ASN A 203 -6.70 -12.55 16.76
N ASN A 204 -6.24 -12.40 15.53
CA ASN A 204 -5.21 -11.42 15.19
C ASN A 204 -5.73 -9.98 15.17
N GLU A 205 -4.79 -9.06 14.98
CA GLU A 205 -4.95 -7.62 15.06
C GLU A 205 -5.52 -6.94 13.80
N ALA A 206 -5.90 -7.71 12.78
CA ALA A 206 -6.34 -7.15 11.50
C ALA A 206 -7.57 -6.21 11.65
N PRO A 207 -8.61 -6.53 12.43
CA PRO A 207 -9.73 -5.61 12.66
C PRO A 207 -9.29 -4.27 13.27
N GLN A 208 -8.34 -4.30 14.22
CA GLN A 208 -7.83 -3.10 14.88
C GLN A 208 -6.98 -2.25 13.93
N ILE A 209 -6.24 -2.86 13.00
CA ILE A 209 -5.51 -2.13 11.95
C ILE A 209 -6.49 -1.36 11.06
N ILE A 210 -7.55 -2.02 10.57
CA ILE A 210 -8.58 -1.38 9.74
C ILE A 210 -9.27 -0.24 10.51
N GLN A 211 -9.63 -0.48 11.78
CA GLN A 211 -10.23 0.55 12.64
C GLN A 211 -9.32 1.77 12.82
N PHE A 212 -8.02 1.54 13.03
CA PHE A 212 -7.07 2.63 13.19
C PHE A 212 -6.97 3.47 11.91
N ILE A 213 -6.89 2.81 10.75
CA ILE A 213 -6.83 3.49 9.45
C ILE A 213 -8.13 4.27 9.21
N ASP A 214 -9.30 3.66 9.41
CA ASP A 214 -10.59 4.35 9.25
C ASP A 214 -10.67 5.60 10.16
N ASN A 215 -10.27 5.50 11.42
CA ASN A 215 -10.25 6.62 12.36
C ASN A 215 -9.27 7.72 11.91
N TYR A 216 -8.07 7.36 11.44
CA TYR A 216 -7.10 8.33 10.91
C TYR A 216 -7.64 9.04 9.66
N MET A 217 -8.20 8.27 8.72
CA MET A 217 -8.79 8.80 7.49
C MET A 217 -9.95 9.76 7.81
N THR A 218 -10.81 9.39 8.77
CA THR A 218 -11.93 10.21 9.23
C THR A 218 -11.48 11.50 9.93
N SER A 219 -10.63 11.37 10.94
CA SER A 219 -10.33 12.48 11.86
C SER A 219 -9.26 13.43 11.34
N THR A 220 -8.33 12.94 10.53
CA THR A 220 -7.12 13.67 10.14
C THR A 220 -7.10 14.00 8.64
N VAL A 221 -7.48 13.04 7.80
CA VAL A 221 -7.41 13.20 6.34
C VAL A 221 -8.64 13.94 5.81
N GLN A 222 -9.84 13.47 6.14
CA GLN A 222 -11.11 13.97 5.61
C GLN A 222 -11.30 15.49 5.74
N PRO A 223 -10.91 16.17 6.84
CA PRO A 223 -11.08 17.62 6.96
C PRO A 223 -10.35 18.42 5.87
N ASN A 224 -9.27 17.88 5.31
CA ASN A 224 -8.45 18.54 4.30
C ASN A 224 -8.55 17.87 2.91
N ARG A 225 -8.94 16.59 2.86
CA ARG A 225 -9.09 15.79 1.64
C ARG A 225 -10.43 15.03 1.69
N PRO A 226 -11.55 15.72 1.48
CA PRO A 226 -12.88 15.11 1.62
C PRO A 226 -13.14 14.01 0.60
N ALA A 227 -12.38 13.96 -0.50
CA ALA A 227 -12.48 12.95 -1.55
C ALA A 227 -11.51 11.78 -1.36
N ALA A 228 -10.72 11.76 -0.27
CA ALA A 228 -9.71 10.73 -0.08
C ALA A 228 -10.33 9.33 -0.02
N THR A 229 -9.68 8.40 -0.71
CA THR A 229 -10.04 6.98 -0.69
C THR A 229 -8.87 6.16 -0.16
N TRP A 230 -9.16 4.99 0.40
CA TRP A 230 -8.12 4.14 0.97
C TRP A 230 -8.36 2.66 0.72
N VAL A 231 -7.26 1.92 0.56
CA VAL A 231 -7.29 0.46 0.37
C VAL A 231 -6.16 -0.19 1.17
N VAL A 232 -6.48 -1.28 1.87
CA VAL A 232 -5.55 -2.07 2.67
C VAL A 232 -5.45 -3.47 2.07
N MET A 233 -4.30 -3.80 1.49
CA MET A 233 -4.09 -5.03 0.72
C MET A 233 -3.04 -5.92 1.38
N GLY A 234 -3.23 -7.23 1.40
CA GLY A 234 -2.20 -8.16 1.84
C GLY A 234 -2.74 -9.39 2.55
N ASP A 235 -1.88 -9.97 3.38
CA ASP A 235 -2.14 -11.18 4.15
C ASP A 235 -2.79 -10.83 5.50
N TYR A 236 -4.09 -11.09 5.58
CA TYR A 236 -4.89 -10.89 6.78
C TYR A 236 -4.80 -12.06 7.75
N ASN A 237 -4.20 -13.20 7.36
CA ASN A 237 -4.09 -14.42 8.16
C ASN A 237 -5.42 -14.90 8.79
N ARG A 238 -6.55 -14.58 8.13
CA ARG A 238 -7.92 -14.96 8.51
C ARG A 238 -8.84 -14.82 7.30
N SER A 239 -9.96 -15.54 7.28
CA SER A 239 -10.92 -15.40 6.19
C SER A 239 -11.61 -14.02 6.18
N SER A 240 -12.11 -13.62 5.01
CA SER A 240 -12.87 -12.39 4.84
C SER A 240 -14.17 -12.39 5.65
N ASP A 241 -14.86 -13.52 5.75
CA ASP A 241 -16.06 -13.68 6.59
C ASP A 241 -15.75 -13.50 8.08
N GLU A 242 -14.65 -14.07 8.56
CA GLU A 242 -14.21 -13.86 9.94
C GLU A 242 -13.84 -12.40 10.18
N LEU A 243 -13.14 -11.75 9.25
CA LEU A 243 -12.82 -10.32 9.37
C LEU A 243 -14.10 -9.48 9.45
N GLU A 244 -15.04 -9.69 8.52
CA GLU A 244 -16.32 -9.01 8.46
C GLU A 244 -17.10 -9.13 9.78
N ALA A 245 -17.14 -10.34 10.36
CA ALA A 245 -17.75 -10.58 11.65
C ALA A 245 -17.07 -9.79 12.78
N SER A 246 -15.73 -9.72 12.78
CA SER A 246 -14.98 -8.94 13.78
C SER A 246 -15.12 -7.43 13.59
N LEU A 247 -15.17 -6.91 12.35
CA LEU A 247 -15.37 -5.49 12.08
C LEU A 247 -16.72 -4.99 12.64
N LYS A 248 -17.78 -5.80 12.51
CA LYS A 248 -19.11 -5.50 13.08
C LYS A 248 -19.12 -5.42 14.61
N GLN A 249 -18.19 -6.13 15.26
CA GLN A 249 -18.06 -6.19 16.71
C GLN A 249 -17.16 -5.10 17.30
N LEU A 250 -16.42 -4.35 16.46
CA LEU A 250 -15.53 -3.29 16.92
C LEU A 250 -16.25 -2.24 17.77
N LYS A 251 -15.51 -1.70 18.74
CA LYS A 251 -15.91 -0.58 19.59
C LYS A 251 -14.77 0.44 19.63
N PRO A 252 -14.93 1.67 19.09
CA PRO A 252 -16.08 2.13 18.28
C PRO A 252 -16.22 1.37 16.95
N GLN A 253 -17.39 1.40 16.32
CA GLN A 253 -17.54 0.82 14.98
C GLN A 253 -16.79 1.67 13.95
N LEU A 254 -16.54 1.10 12.77
CA LEU A 254 -16.02 1.87 11.63
C LEU A 254 -17.01 2.98 11.27
N THR A 255 -16.47 4.16 10.97
CA THR A 255 -17.25 5.36 10.67
C THR A 255 -17.79 5.34 9.24
N HIS A 256 -17.08 4.68 8.34
CA HIS A 256 -17.36 4.72 6.90
C HIS A 256 -17.80 3.36 6.32
N PRO A 257 -18.59 3.37 5.24
CA PRO A 257 -18.81 2.19 4.43
C PRO A 257 -17.48 1.63 3.90
N TYR A 258 -17.39 0.31 3.91
CA TYR A 258 -16.23 -0.41 3.39
C TYR A 258 -16.68 -1.59 2.54
N GLN A 259 -15.78 -2.07 1.68
CA GLN A 259 -15.93 -3.28 0.89
C GLN A 259 -14.74 -4.20 1.14
N ILE A 260 -15.01 -5.49 1.39
CA ILE A 260 -13.98 -6.52 1.37
C ILE A 260 -13.93 -7.12 -0.04
N ALA A 261 -12.81 -6.93 -0.73
CA ALA A 261 -12.55 -7.48 -2.05
C ALA A 261 -11.70 -8.75 -1.90
N SER A 262 -12.37 -9.90 -1.88
CA SER A 262 -11.76 -11.22 -1.64
C SER A 262 -11.97 -12.16 -2.83
N PRO A 263 -10.95 -12.91 -3.28
CA PRO A 263 -11.13 -13.93 -4.31
C PRO A 263 -12.00 -15.09 -3.79
N ASN A 264 -12.61 -15.83 -4.72
CA ASN A 264 -13.44 -17.00 -4.42
C ASN A 264 -12.66 -18.33 -4.47
N ARG A 265 -11.32 -18.25 -4.44
CA ARG A 265 -10.40 -19.39 -4.42
C ARG A 265 -9.38 -19.17 -3.33
N ALA A 266 -8.87 -20.27 -2.77
CA ALA A 266 -7.80 -20.24 -1.80
C ALA A 266 -6.61 -19.44 -2.33
N THR A 267 -6.03 -18.62 -1.46
CA THR A 267 -4.83 -17.83 -1.73
C THR A 267 -3.61 -18.39 -1.02
N HIS A 268 -3.79 -19.38 -0.15
CA HIS A 268 -2.72 -20.11 0.53
C HIS A 268 -2.83 -21.61 0.29
N GLN A 269 -1.69 -22.32 0.24
CA GLN A 269 -1.64 -23.77 -0.01
C GLN A 269 -2.41 -24.62 1.00
N SER A 270 -2.70 -24.09 2.20
CA SER A 270 -3.55 -24.76 3.21
C SER A 270 -5.06 -24.58 2.96
N ASN A 271 -5.46 -24.20 1.75
CA ASN A 271 -6.84 -23.95 1.32
C ASN A 271 -7.54 -22.74 1.98
N GLY A 272 -6.80 -21.84 2.61
CA GLY A 272 -7.33 -20.58 3.15
C GLY A 272 -7.40 -19.47 2.10
N THR A 273 -8.46 -18.67 2.11
CA THR A 273 -8.55 -17.37 1.42
C THR A 273 -8.22 -16.27 2.41
N ILE A 274 -6.93 -15.94 2.54
CA ILE A 274 -6.40 -15.04 3.57
C ILE A 274 -5.69 -13.80 3.00
N ASP A 275 -5.50 -13.76 1.68
CA ASP A 275 -4.96 -12.63 0.95
C ASP A 275 -6.10 -11.90 0.22
N TYR A 276 -6.38 -10.67 0.62
CA TYR A 276 -7.47 -9.87 0.04
C TYR A 276 -7.26 -8.37 0.32
N ALA A 277 -8.22 -7.55 -0.06
CA ALA A 277 -8.21 -6.12 0.22
C ALA A 277 -9.46 -5.66 0.98
N VAL A 278 -9.29 -4.66 1.83
CA VAL A 278 -10.38 -3.87 2.42
C VAL A 278 -10.29 -2.47 1.87
N ILE A 279 -11.38 -2.00 1.27
CA ILE A 279 -11.48 -0.68 0.64
C ILE A 279 -12.45 0.13 1.47
N GLY A 280 -12.04 1.32 1.90
CA GLY A 280 -12.94 2.28 2.53
C GLY A 280 -13.04 3.55 1.71
N ARG A 281 -14.22 4.14 1.73
CA ARG A 281 -14.48 5.45 1.11
C ARG A 281 -15.06 6.40 2.14
N LEU A 282 -14.54 7.61 2.18
CA LEU A 282 -15.14 8.68 2.96
C LEU A 282 -16.51 9.03 2.34
N ASN A 283 -17.51 9.33 3.16
CA ASN A 283 -18.88 9.58 2.67
C ASN A 283 -18.93 10.76 1.69
N GLN A 284 -18.99 10.49 0.39
CA GLN A 284 -19.32 11.46 -0.65
C GLN A 284 -20.50 10.97 -1.50
N GLY A 285 -21.67 10.68 -0.92
CA GLY A 285 -22.95 10.55 -1.66
C GLY A 285 -22.98 9.69 -2.94
N GLY A 286 -21.97 8.86 -3.16
CA GLY A 286 -21.66 8.21 -4.42
C GLY A 286 -21.73 6.70 -4.24
N ALA A 287 -22.19 6.01 -5.28
CA ALA A 287 -22.28 4.56 -5.27
C ALA A 287 -20.90 3.95 -4.96
N VAL A 288 -20.88 2.93 -4.10
CA VAL A 288 -19.68 2.12 -3.89
C VAL A 288 -19.36 1.43 -5.22
N GLY A 289 -18.39 1.98 -5.98
CA GLY A 289 -17.85 1.31 -7.15
C GLY A 289 -17.21 -0.01 -6.71
N GLY A 290 -17.67 -1.13 -7.28
CA GLY A 290 -17.22 -2.45 -6.90
C GLY A 290 -15.88 -2.82 -7.53
N MET A 291 -14.92 -3.31 -6.73
CA MET A 291 -13.75 -4.02 -7.26
C MET A 291 -14.08 -5.46 -7.64
N MET A 292 -13.52 -5.92 -8.74
CA MET A 292 -13.39 -7.34 -9.07
C MET A 292 -11.99 -7.84 -8.67
N THR A 293 -11.95 -9.04 -8.08
CA THR A 293 -10.71 -9.68 -7.64
C THR A 293 -10.40 -10.89 -8.51
N VAL A 294 -9.16 -10.99 -8.96
CA VAL A 294 -8.69 -12.12 -9.79
C VAL A 294 -7.39 -12.64 -9.18
N PRO A 295 -7.28 -13.92 -8.81
CA PRO A 295 -6.02 -14.48 -8.39
C PRO A 295 -5.03 -14.46 -9.56
N LEU A 296 -3.83 -13.93 -9.33
CA LEU A 296 -2.74 -13.96 -10.30
C LEU A 296 -1.82 -15.13 -10.01
N ILE A 297 -1.66 -15.99 -11.01
CA ILE A 297 -0.77 -17.13 -10.96
C ILE A 297 0.54 -16.78 -11.70
N ALA A 298 1.20 -15.70 -11.27
CA ALA A 298 2.46 -15.29 -11.90
C ALA A 298 3.60 -16.32 -11.68
N ALA A 299 3.42 -17.30 -10.78
CA ALA A 299 4.44 -18.30 -10.43
C ALA A 299 3.89 -19.70 -10.04
N LEU A 300 3.17 -20.37 -10.93
CA LEU A 300 3.33 -21.85 -11.04
C LEU A 300 4.72 -22.24 -11.61
N LEU A 301 5.61 -21.26 -11.82
CA LEU A 301 7.00 -21.43 -12.22
C LEU A 301 7.93 -20.96 -11.06
N THR A 302 8.37 -21.72 -10.07
CA THR A 302 8.37 -23.14 -9.76
C THR A 302 8.92 -23.24 -8.32
N TYR A 303 8.08 -23.23 -7.25
CA TYR A 303 8.44 -23.37 -5.79
C TYR A 303 8.61 -22.13 -4.86
N ALA A 304 8.31 -20.87 -5.25
CA ALA A 304 8.80 -19.72 -4.47
C ALA A 304 7.81 -19.00 -3.51
N SER A 305 6.61 -19.49 -3.20
CA SER A 305 5.78 -19.07 -2.03
C SER A 305 4.60 -20.03 -1.88
N ASP A 306 4.09 -20.22 -0.67
CA ASP A 306 2.81 -20.90 -0.42
C ASP A 306 1.58 -19.97 -0.53
N HIS A 307 1.81 -18.66 -0.73
CA HIS A 307 0.77 -17.67 -1.05
C HIS A 307 0.70 -17.37 -2.55
N MET A 308 -0.52 -17.23 -3.05
CA MET A 308 -0.86 -16.77 -4.39
C MET A 308 -0.98 -15.25 -4.39
N ALA A 309 -0.50 -14.60 -5.45
CA ALA A 309 -0.75 -13.17 -5.63
C ALA A 309 -2.22 -12.92 -5.99
N VAL A 310 -2.75 -11.78 -5.56
CA VAL A 310 -4.14 -11.38 -5.83
C VAL A 310 -4.14 -10.03 -6.52
N GLN A 311 -4.85 -9.93 -7.65
CA GLN A 311 -5.07 -8.67 -8.36
C GLN A 311 -6.46 -8.11 -8.02
N TYR A 312 -6.52 -6.79 -7.89
CA TYR A 312 -7.74 -6.01 -7.68
C TYR A 312 -7.85 -4.97 -8.80
N MET A 313 -9.01 -4.90 -9.44
CA MET A 313 -9.26 -3.95 -10.53
C MET A 313 -10.73 -3.56 -10.60
N HIS A 314 -11.03 -2.42 -11.22
CA HIS A 314 -12.41 -2.00 -11.43
C HIS A 314 -13.15 -2.97 -12.36
N ARG A 315 -14.42 -3.25 -12.03
CA ARG A 315 -15.31 -4.04 -12.91
C ARG A 315 -15.79 -3.15 -14.05
N ARG A 316 -15.21 -3.34 -15.24
CA ARG A 316 -15.71 -2.70 -16.47
C ARG A 316 -17.10 -3.19 -16.85
#